data_AF-A0A3L7X0K3-F1
#
_entry.id   AF-A0A3L7X0K3-F1
#
_cell.length_a   1.000
_cell.length_b   1.000
_cell.length_c   1.000
_cell.angle_alpha   90.00
_cell.angle_beta   90.00
_cell.angle_gamma   90.00
#
_symmetry.space_group_name_H-M   'P 1'
#
loop_
_entity.id
_entity.type
_entity.pdbx_description
1 polymer ?
#
loop_
_entity_poly.entity_id
_entity_poly.type
_entity_poly.pdbx_seq_one_letter_code
_entity_poly.pdbx_strand_id
1 'polypeptide(L)'
;MPNPMNVLPDLVTRPMTVERSRWLGRGLMGVATLAALWWLRRLTRRPVTSILLAPLLLPAVALGLWAGFTLTVLDWDAPADFDPDEA
;
A
#
# COMPACT_ATOMS: atom_id res chain seq x y z
N MET A 1 -6.04 28.42 -4.65
CA MET A 1 -5.57 27.05 -4.95
C MET A 1 -4.39 26.76 -4.03
N PRO A 2 -4.43 25.72 -3.18
CA PRO A 2 -3.32 25.41 -2.28
C PRO A 2 -2.10 24.94 -3.10
N ASN A 3 -0.93 25.47 -2.75
CA ASN A 3 0.34 25.22 -3.44
C ASN A 3 0.86 23.81 -3.10
N PRO A 4 1.16 22.92 -4.08
CA PRO A 4 1.56 21.54 -3.82
C PRO A 4 2.88 21.39 -3.04
N MET A 5 3.69 22.45 -2.94
CA MET A 5 4.92 22.43 -2.13
C MET A 5 4.68 22.57 -0.61
N ASN A 6 3.46 22.84 -0.15
CA ASN A 6 3.17 23.07 1.27
C ASN A 6 2.84 21.79 2.07
N VAL A 7 2.97 20.61 1.45
CA VAL A 7 2.72 19.30 2.10
C VAL A 7 3.98 18.76 2.80
N LEU A 8 5.17 19.14 2.30
CA LEU A 8 6.46 18.77 2.86
C LEU A 8 6.67 19.14 4.34
N PRO A 9 6.31 20.35 4.83
CA PRO A 9 6.47 20.68 6.26
C PRO A 9 5.56 19.87 7.19
N ASP A 10 4.44 19.33 6.70
CA ASP A 10 3.47 18.57 7.51
C ASP A 10 3.96 17.14 7.78
N LEU A 11 4.73 16.55 6.86
CA LEU A 11 5.42 15.26 7.05
C LEU A 11 6.60 15.36 8.03
N VAL A 12 7.26 16.52 8.07
CA VAL A 12 8.38 16.79 9.00
C VAL A 12 7.87 17.07 10.43
N THR A 13 6.67 17.63 10.58
CA THR A 13 6.14 18.06 11.88
C THR A 13 5.23 17.03 12.56
N ARG A 14 4.68 16.04 11.83
CA ARG A 14 3.95 14.91 12.41
C ARG A 14 4.61 13.59 12.01
N PRO A 15 5.50 13.03 12.85
CA PRO A 15 6.11 11.73 12.56
C PRO A 15 5.02 10.69 12.33
N MET A 16 5.20 9.86 11.30
CA MET A 16 4.29 8.77 11.00
C MET A 16 4.32 7.78 12.16
N THR A 17 3.30 7.75 13.00
CA THR A 17 3.24 6.80 14.12
C THR A 17 2.97 5.38 13.62
N VAL A 18 3.47 4.37 14.33
CA VAL A 18 3.24 2.95 14.03
C VAL A 18 1.75 2.62 13.92
N GLU A 19 0.90 3.23 14.74
CA GLU A 19 -0.54 3.02 14.65
C GLU A 19 -1.14 3.60 13.36
N ARG A 20 -0.66 4.76 12.92
CA ARG A 20 -1.10 5.41 11.69
C ARG A 20 -0.62 4.67 10.45
N SER A 21 0.60 4.14 10.44
CA SER A 21 1.11 3.29 9.36
C SER A 21 0.30 2.00 9.25
N ARG A 22 -0.01 1.33 10.37
CA ARG A 22 -0.86 0.14 10.38
C ARG A 22 -2.27 0.42 9.88
N TRP A 23 -2.87 1.56 10.27
CA TRP A 23 -4.19 1.94 9.78
C TRP A 23 -4.18 2.19 8.26
N LEU A 24 -3.19 2.92 7.77
CA LEU A 24 -3.01 3.20 6.35
C LEU A 24 -2.73 1.92 5.54
N GLY A 25 -1.93 1.01 6.10
CA GLY A 25 -1.64 -0.30 5.52
C GLY A 25 -2.89 -1.17 5.36
N ARG A 26 -3.72 -1.29 6.41
CA ARG A 26 -5.01 -1.99 6.35
C ARG A 26 -5.96 -1.34 5.34
N GLY A 27 -5.98 -0.01 5.28
CA GLY A 27 -6.75 0.75 4.29
C GLY A 27 -6.36 0.39 2.85
N LEU A 28 -5.05 0.40 2.55
CA LEU A 28 -4.49 -0.01 1.26
C LEU A 28 -4.85 -1.46 0.90
N MET A 29 -4.67 -2.40 1.84
CA MET A 29 -5.03 -3.80 1.61
C MET A 29 -6.53 -3.95 1.34
N GLY A 30 -7.38 -3.26 2.09
CA GLY A 30 -8.83 -3.26 1.91
C GLY A 30 -9.23 -2.76 0.53
N VAL A 31 -8.72 -1.60 0.11
CA VAL A 31 -9.00 -1.02 -1.21
C VAL A 31 -8.50 -1.91 -2.33
N ALA A 32 -7.28 -2.43 -2.24
CA ALA A 32 -6.71 -3.33 -3.24
C ALA A 32 -7.53 -4.62 -3.37
N THR A 33 -7.97 -5.20 -2.24
CA THR A 33 -8.81 -6.40 -2.23
C THR A 33 -10.17 -6.15 -2.86
N LEU A 34 -10.82 -5.02 -2.55
CA LEU A 34 -12.09 -4.64 -3.15
C LEU A 34 -11.96 -4.40 -4.67
N ALA A 35 -10.88 -3.74 -5.10
CA ALA A 35 -10.59 -3.54 -6.52
C ALA A 35 -10.40 -4.89 -7.24
N ALA A 36 -9.67 -5.83 -6.64
CA ALA A 36 -9.47 -7.17 -7.17
C ALA A 36 -10.80 -7.94 -7.30
N LEU A 37 -11.64 -7.94 -6.27
CA LEU A 37 -12.95 -8.59 -6.27
C LEU A 37 -13.88 -7.99 -7.34
N TRP A 38 -13.89 -6.65 -7.45
CA TRP A 38 -14.66 -5.97 -8.48
C TRP A 38 -14.18 -6.35 -9.88
N TRP A 39 -12.87 -6.39 -10.10
CA TRP A 39 -12.30 -6.77 -11.39
C TRP A 39 -12.58 -8.23 -11.74
N LEU A 40 -12.49 -9.14 -10.77
CA LEU A 40 -12.84 -10.55 -10.96
C LEU A 40 -14.31 -10.74 -11.32
N ARG A 41 -15.22 -10.00 -10.65
CA ARG A 41 -16.64 -9.96 -11.01
C ARG A 41 -16.88 -9.37 -12.40
N ARG A 42 -16.05 -8.42 -12.83
CA ARG A 42 -16.13 -7.87 -14.19
C ARG A 42 -15.63 -8.85 -15.23
N LEU A 43 -14.58 -9.63 -14.93
CA LEU A 43 -14.02 -10.66 -15.81
C LEU A 43 -15.06 -11.69 -16.24
N THR A 44 -15.97 -12.10 -15.34
CA THR A 44 -17.05 -13.05 -15.67
C THR A 44 -18.13 -12.46 -16.57
N ARG A 45 -18.36 -11.14 -16.52
CA ARG A 45 -19.38 -10.46 -17.33
C ARG A 45 -18.85 -9.89 -18.64
N ARG A 46 -17.59 -9.47 -18.69
CA ARG A 46 -16.94 -8.78 -19.81
C ARG A 46 -15.47 -9.21 -19.94
N PRO A 47 -15.21 -10.44 -20.40
CA PRO A 47 -13.88 -11.04 -20.32
C PRO A 47 -12.83 -10.28 -21.16
N VAL A 48 -13.16 -9.91 -22.40
CA VAL A 48 -12.24 -9.23 -23.32
C VAL A 48 -11.76 -7.90 -22.75
N THR A 49 -12.68 -7.04 -22.30
CA THR A 49 -12.32 -5.74 -21.72
C THR A 49 -11.55 -5.88 -20.41
N SER A 50 -11.87 -6.90 -19.60
CA SER A 50 -11.15 -7.15 -18.35
C SER A 50 -9.73 -7.65 -18.57
N ILE A 51 -9.49 -8.49 -19.60
CA ILE A 51 -8.16 -8.95 -19.97
C ILE A 51 -7.28 -7.78 -20.43
N LEU A 52 -7.84 -6.85 -21.21
CA LEU A 52 -7.13 -5.65 -21.64
C LEU A 52 -6.70 -4.75 -20.47
N LEU A 53 -7.44 -4.79 -19.35
CA LEU A 53 -7.10 -4.06 -18.12
C LEU A 53 -6.12 -4.83 -17.21
N ALA A 54 -5.88 -6.12 -17.45
CA ALA A 54 -5.04 -6.96 -16.60
C ALA A 54 -3.61 -6.40 -16.41
N PRO A 55 -2.91 -5.90 -17.45
CA PRO A 55 -1.55 -5.38 -17.30
C PRO A 55 -1.45 -4.17 -16.37
N LEU A 56 -2.55 -3.46 -16.14
CA LEU A 56 -2.60 -2.31 -15.23
C LEU A 56 -3.13 -2.73 -13.84
N LEU A 57 -4.22 -3.50 -13.81
CA LEU A 57 -4.91 -3.83 -12.56
C LEU A 57 -4.14 -4.85 -11.72
N LEU A 58 -3.51 -5.85 -12.34
CA LEU A 58 -2.72 -6.84 -11.62
C LEU A 58 -1.55 -6.20 -10.84
N PRO A 59 -0.66 -5.39 -11.45
CA PRO A 59 0.41 -4.77 -10.69
C PRO A 59 -0.13 -3.75 -9.68
N ALA A 60 -1.19 -3.00 -9.98
CA ALA A 60 -1.77 -2.06 -9.03
C ALA A 60 -2.30 -2.76 -7.77
N VAL A 61 -3.01 -3.88 -7.93
CA VAL A 61 -3.49 -4.69 -6.80
C VAL A 61 -2.32 -5.31 -6.04
N ALA A 62 -1.33 -5.88 -6.74
CA ALA A 62 -0.16 -6.49 -6.12
C ALA A 62 0.64 -5.47 -5.29
N LEU A 63 0.90 -4.29 -5.84
CA LEU A 63 1.59 -3.20 -5.14
C LEU A 63 0.76 -2.68 -3.95
N GLY A 64 -0.56 -2.55 -4.11
CA GLY A 64 -1.44 -2.12 -3.01
C GLY A 64 -1.47 -3.11 -1.85
N LEU A 65 -1.52 -4.41 -2.14
CA LEU A 65 -1.45 -5.46 -1.14
C LEU A 65 -0.07 -5.54 -0.48
N TRP A 66 1.00 -5.47 -1.27
CA TRP A 66 2.37 -5.49 -0.76
C TRP A 66 2.66 -4.28 0.12
N ALA A 67 2.39 -3.06 -0.35
CA ALA A 67 2.56 -1.83 0.42
C ALA A 67 1.69 -1.83 1.69
N GLY A 68 0.45 -2.33 1.58
CA GLY A 68 -0.43 -2.48 2.72
C GLY A 68 0.11 -3.47 3.77
N PHE A 69 0.65 -4.61 3.31
CA PHE A 69 1.30 -5.60 4.16
C PHE A 69 2.54 -5.02 4.85
N THR A 70 3.43 -4.37 4.10
CA THR A 70 4.67 -3.80 4.64
C THR A 70 4.39 -2.72 5.68
N LEU A 71 3.32 -1.95 5.53
CA LEU A 71 2.93 -0.92 6.51
C LEU A 71 2.19 -1.48 7.73
N THR A 72 1.57 -2.65 7.59
CA THR A 72 0.78 -3.26 8.67
C THR A 72 1.62 -4.21 9.52
N VAL A 73 2.54 -4.95 8.89
CA VAL A 73 3.22 -6.10 9.49
C VAL A 73 4.69 -5.81 9.81
N LEU A 74 5.41 -5.12 8.92
CA LEU A 74 6.83 -4.85 9.15
C LEU A 74 6.98 -3.66 10.09
N ASP A 75 7.80 -3.85 11.12
CA ASP A 75 8.19 -2.78 12.00
C ASP A 75 9.44 -2.11 11.44
N TRP A 76 9.25 -1.03 10.70
CA TRP A 76 10.34 -0.27 10.08
C TRP A 76 11.10 0.60 11.11
N ASP A 77 10.51 0.80 12.30
CA ASP A 77 11.07 1.61 13.36
C ASP A 77 11.96 0.79 14.32
N ALA A 78 11.89 -0.55 14.25
CA ALA A 78 12.85 -1.42 14.93
C ALA A 78 14.19 -1.36 14.18
N PRO A 79 15.31 -0.99 14.85
CA PRO A 79 16.62 -1.15 14.24
C PRO A 79 16.80 -2.63 13.88
N ALA A 80 17.32 -2.91 12.68
CA ALA A 80 17.71 -4.27 12.35
C ALA A 80 18.65 -4.78 13.44
N ASP A 81 18.35 -5.95 14.02
CA ASP A 81 19.14 -6.63 15.06
C ASP A 81 20.51 -7.06 14.50
N PHE A 82 21.31 -6.10 14.02
CA PHE A 82 22.70 -6.30 13.67
C PHE A 82 23.48 -6.15 14.98
N ASP A 83 23.76 -7.27 15.64
CA ASP A 83 24.65 -7.30 16.79
C ASP A 83 26.10 -7.36 16.26
N PRO A 84 26.88 -6.25 16.31
CA PRO A 84 28.26 -6.26 15.85
C PRO A 84 29.17 -7.11 16.75
N ASP A 85 28.68 -7.54 17.92
CA ASP A 85 29.42 -8.34 18.90
C ASP A 85 29.16 -9.86 18.76
N GLU A 86 28.27 -10.29 17.85
CA GLU A 86 28.01 -11.70 17.50
C GLU A 86 28.89 -12.24 16.35
N ALA A 87 29.92 -11.50 15.90
CA ALA A 87 30.81 -11.87 14.77
C ALA A 87 32.20 -12.40 15.18
#